data_AF-A0A6J6PWT4-F1
#
_entry.id   AF-A0A6J6PWT4-F1
#
_cell.length_a   1.000
_cell.length_b   1.000
_cell.length_c   1.000
_cell.angle_alpha   90.00
_cell.angle_beta   90.00
_cell.angle_gamma   90.00
#
_symmetry.space_group_name_H-M   'P 1'
#
loop_
_entity.id
_entity.type
_entity.pdbx_description
1 polymer ?
#
loop_
_entity_poly.entity_id
_entity_poly.type
_entity_poly.pdbx_seq_one_letter_code
_entity_poly.pdbx_strand_id
1 'polypeptide(L)'
;MTQARARQSRTVVAAFVTLVALLMTLVAPSASSAQAADRLSIGGVSLSCECGGAGYLWGWRILSVEFDGARAGHSYRVQVKGGPSAEATVYGSSGYAQLSRDDGITAGRTYRLTVQEFKGKKLVRTSPSTSYRVPKPVGHPQRASVDSVTQGGEEVLVAGQTYHLTFEGDWAAGTRFASGVDRFFGDASQGDERFGHYEEDGYPLAFSTSSASPIVEFTPTEDFVGTSWHILVVGYRPLEKADKDRGLKKGDPAPGSEWGYDFTVRIVSPDAT
;
A
#
# COMPACT_ATOMS: atom_id res chain seq x y z
N MET A 1 -45.63 4.18 57.12
CA MET A 1 -47.06 4.31 56.77
C MET A 1 -47.18 5.65 56.08
N THR A 2 -47.51 5.82 54.80
CA THR A 2 -48.60 5.20 54.02
C THR A 2 -48.27 5.39 52.53
N GLN A 3 -48.52 4.35 51.72
CA GLN A 3 -48.47 4.42 50.25
C GLN A 3 -49.60 5.31 49.70
N ALA A 4 -49.36 6.02 48.60
CA ALA A 4 -50.40 6.30 47.61
C ALA A 4 -49.79 6.48 46.21
N ARG A 5 -50.16 5.57 45.31
CA ARG A 5 -49.98 5.65 43.86
C ARG A 5 -51.18 6.37 43.23
N ALA A 6 -50.98 7.17 42.18
CA ALA A 6 -51.94 7.39 41.08
C ALA A 6 -51.18 7.95 39.86
N ARG A 7 -51.00 7.16 38.79
CA ARG A 7 -51.71 7.20 37.48
C ARG A 7 -51.52 8.51 36.71
N GLN A 8 -50.61 8.56 35.72
CA GLN A 8 -50.80 8.28 34.28
C GLN A 8 -51.79 9.20 33.54
N SER A 9 -51.26 10.00 32.60
CA SER A 9 -51.89 10.50 31.34
C SER A 9 -50.75 10.99 30.43
N ARG A 10 -50.24 10.18 29.48
CA ARG A 10 -50.53 10.22 28.03
C ARG A 10 -50.54 11.65 27.48
N THR A 11 -49.68 12.06 26.54
CA THR A 11 -49.80 11.80 25.08
C THR A 11 -48.58 12.42 24.37
N VAL A 12 -47.72 11.61 23.74
CA VAL A 12 -47.48 11.46 22.27
C VAL A 12 -46.96 12.71 21.54
N VAL A 13 -45.71 12.64 21.05
CA VAL A 13 -45.25 12.85 19.64
C VAL A 13 -43.84 12.21 19.56
N ALA A 14 -43.62 10.99 19.09
CA ALA A 14 -43.58 10.51 17.69
C ALA A 14 -42.47 11.15 16.83
N ALA A 15 -41.31 10.48 16.71
CA ALA A 15 -40.47 10.40 15.51
C ALA A 15 -39.43 9.27 15.75
N PHE A 16 -39.71 8.02 15.36
CA PHE A 16 -39.30 7.44 14.06
C PHE A 16 -37.85 7.73 13.68
N VAL A 17 -36.92 6.86 14.08
CA VAL A 17 -35.94 6.29 13.14
C VAL A 17 -35.83 4.79 13.44
N THR A 18 -35.85 4.05 12.35
CA THR A 18 -36.30 2.69 12.20
C THR A 18 -35.16 1.70 12.46
N LEU A 19 -35.47 0.66 13.22
CA LEU A 19 -34.76 -0.61 13.25
C LEU A 19 -34.79 -1.23 11.84
N VAL A 20 -33.68 -1.22 11.12
CA VAL A 20 -33.44 -2.13 9.99
C VAL A 20 -32.44 -3.18 10.44
N ALA A 21 -32.92 -4.06 11.31
CA ALA A 21 -32.44 -5.43 11.37
C ALA A 21 -33.27 -6.22 10.37
N LEU A 22 -32.82 -6.27 9.10
CA LEU A 22 -33.42 -7.17 8.12
C LEU A 22 -32.39 -7.55 7.06
N LEU A 23 -32.07 -8.85 7.05
CA LEU A 23 -31.73 -9.66 5.89
C LEU A 23 -30.75 -9.01 4.88
N MET A 24 -29.45 -9.09 5.17
CA MET A 24 -28.52 -9.52 4.14
C MET A 24 -28.51 -11.04 4.19
N THR A 25 -29.43 -11.60 3.42
CA THR A 25 -29.47 -12.98 2.96
C THR A 25 -28.10 -13.64 2.95
N LEU A 26 -28.01 -14.83 3.56
CA LEU A 26 -27.17 -15.89 3.02
C LEU A 26 -27.47 -15.99 1.52
N VAL A 27 -26.71 -15.27 0.71
CA VAL A 27 -26.37 -15.76 -0.60
C VAL A 27 -25.44 -16.92 -0.29
N ALA A 28 -26.03 -18.10 -0.04
CA ALA A 28 -25.35 -19.32 -0.41
C ALA A 28 -24.85 -19.03 -1.83
N PRO A 29 -23.53 -19.09 -2.10
CA PRO A 29 -23.08 -18.94 -3.46
C PRO A 29 -23.86 -20.00 -4.22
N SER A 30 -24.81 -19.55 -5.03
CA SER A 30 -25.36 -20.36 -6.09
C SER A 30 -24.10 -20.93 -6.72
N ALA A 31 -23.95 -22.25 -6.64
CA ALA A 31 -22.98 -22.95 -7.45
C ALA A 31 -23.47 -22.71 -8.88
N SER A 32 -23.21 -21.50 -9.41
CA SER A 32 -22.89 -21.31 -10.79
C SER A 32 -21.89 -22.41 -11.03
N SER A 33 -22.34 -23.44 -11.76
CA SER A 33 -21.44 -24.33 -12.45
C SER A 33 -20.54 -23.40 -13.23
N ALA A 34 -19.41 -23.02 -12.61
CA ALA A 34 -18.37 -22.25 -13.23
C ALA A 34 -18.03 -23.10 -14.44
N GLN A 35 -18.48 -22.68 -15.61
CA GLN A 35 -18.03 -23.24 -16.86
C GLN A 35 -16.52 -23.16 -16.75
N ALA A 36 -15.89 -24.31 -16.53
CA ALA A 36 -14.46 -24.39 -16.40
C ALA A 36 -13.93 -23.72 -17.64
N ALA A 37 -13.26 -22.56 -17.50
CA ALA A 37 -12.74 -21.88 -18.66
C ALA A 37 -11.92 -22.92 -19.43
N ASP A 38 -12.26 -23.11 -20.71
CA ASP A 38 -11.67 -24.20 -21.51
C ASP A 38 -10.14 -24.09 -21.54
N ARG A 39 -9.63 -22.88 -21.31
CA ARG A 39 -8.24 -22.53 -21.31
C ARG A 39 -7.75 -22.09 -19.93
N LEU A 40 -6.58 -22.60 -19.54
CA LEU A 40 -5.78 -22.08 -18.44
C LEU A 40 -4.98 -20.87 -18.96
N SER A 41 -5.14 -19.71 -18.32
CA SER A 41 -4.49 -18.47 -18.76
C SER A 41 -4.10 -17.59 -17.58
N ILE A 42 -2.95 -16.95 -17.68
CA ILE A 42 -2.56 -15.86 -16.77
C ILE A 42 -3.42 -14.65 -17.11
N GLY A 43 -4.27 -14.23 -16.16
CA GLY A 43 -5.17 -13.09 -16.28
C GLY A 43 -4.50 -11.78 -15.85
N GLY A 44 -3.52 -11.85 -14.94
CA GLY A 44 -2.84 -10.67 -14.41
C GLY A 44 -1.46 -10.98 -13.85
N VAL A 45 -0.57 -9.99 -13.97
CA VAL A 45 0.71 -9.99 -13.26
C VAL A 45 0.92 -8.61 -12.64
N SER A 46 1.02 -8.59 -11.32
CA SER A 46 1.13 -7.37 -10.51
C SER A 46 2.32 -7.46 -9.57
N LEU A 47 2.78 -6.30 -9.12
CA LEU A 47 3.75 -6.20 -8.03
C LEU A 47 2.99 -5.78 -6.78
N SER A 48 3.43 -6.28 -5.63
CA SER A 48 3.01 -5.78 -4.33
C SER A 48 4.21 -5.51 -3.44
N CYS A 49 4.06 -4.49 -2.60
CA CYS A 49 4.97 -4.18 -1.51
C CYS A 49 4.52 -4.93 -0.25
N GLU A 50 5.46 -5.23 0.64
CA GLU A 50 5.10 -5.63 2.01
C GLU A 50 4.96 -4.41 2.93
N CYS A 51 5.57 -3.27 2.62
CA CYS A 51 5.52 -2.07 3.45
C CYS A 51 5.85 -0.83 2.62
N GLY A 52 5.01 0.21 2.65
CA GLY A 52 5.33 1.52 2.07
C GLY A 52 4.17 2.49 2.15
N GLY A 53 4.30 3.53 2.96
CA GLY A 53 3.24 4.53 3.19
C GLY A 53 2.77 5.24 1.92
N ALA A 54 1.59 5.84 2.00
CA ALA A 54 0.91 6.55 0.89
C ALA A 54 0.65 5.74 -0.39
N GLY A 55 0.62 4.40 -0.32
CA GLY A 55 0.17 3.53 -1.41
C GLY A 55 1.18 3.30 -2.54
N TYR A 56 2.45 3.68 -2.34
CA TYR A 56 3.52 3.48 -3.34
C TYR A 56 4.15 2.08 -3.21
N LEU A 57 4.52 1.49 -4.36
CA LEU A 57 5.17 0.17 -4.41
C LEU A 57 6.70 0.23 -4.27
N TRP A 58 7.20 1.27 -3.59
CA TRP A 58 8.64 1.38 -3.35
C TRP A 58 9.12 0.19 -2.50
N GLY A 59 10.31 -0.33 -2.80
CA GLY A 59 10.80 -1.52 -2.10
C GLY A 59 9.93 -2.78 -2.30
N TRP A 60 9.12 -2.87 -3.37
CA TRP A 60 8.33 -4.05 -3.72
C TRP A 60 9.13 -5.34 -3.51
N ARG A 61 8.43 -6.38 -3.04
CA ARG A 61 9.05 -7.68 -2.73
C ARG A 61 8.38 -8.84 -3.45
N ILE A 62 7.14 -8.66 -3.89
CA ILE A 62 6.30 -9.77 -4.34
C ILE A 62 5.82 -9.50 -5.76
N LEU A 63 5.96 -10.52 -6.60
CA LEU A 63 5.34 -10.65 -7.91
C LEU A 63 4.14 -11.58 -7.77
N SER A 64 2.94 -11.03 -7.91
CA SER A 64 1.69 -11.78 -7.87
C SER A 64 1.26 -12.16 -9.29
N VAL A 65 0.95 -13.43 -9.50
CA VAL A 65 0.50 -13.98 -10.78
C VAL A 65 -0.89 -14.54 -10.59
N GLU A 66 -1.86 -13.91 -11.23
CA GLU A 66 -3.27 -14.29 -11.22
C GLU A 66 -3.62 -15.06 -12.49
N PHE A 67 -4.47 -16.08 -12.37
CA PHE A 67 -4.87 -16.90 -13.49
C PHE A 67 -6.32 -17.38 -13.40
N ASP A 68 -6.86 -17.68 -14.57
CA ASP A 68 -8.21 -18.21 -14.77
C ASP A 68 -8.17 -19.62 -15.36
N GLY A 69 -9.29 -20.33 -15.21
CA GLY A 69 -9.47 -21.69 -15.72
C GLY A 69 -9.07 -22.78 -14.74
N ALA A 70 -9.04 -22.47 -13.44
CA ALA A 70 -8.87 -23.46 -12.39
C ALA A 70 -10.05 -24.44 -12.35
N ARG A 71 -9.79 -25.69 -11.92
CA ARG A 71 -10.74 -26.79 -11.87
C ARG A 71 -10.66 -27.48 -10.51
N ALA A 72 -11.82 -27.90 -10.01
CA ALA A 72 -11.91 -28.63 -8.75
C ALA A 72 -11.11 -29.95 -8.80
N GLY A 73 -10.39 -30.25 -7.72
CA GLY A 73 -9.59 -31.48 -7.58
C GLY A 73 -8.24 -31.47 -8.30
N HIS A 74 -7.79 -30.31 -8.76
CA HIS A 74 -6.48 -30.11 -9.40
C HIS A 74 -5.61 -29.18 -8.55
N SER A 75 -4.29 -29.30 -8.66
CA SER A 75 -3.32 -28.37 -8.08
C SER A 75 -2.63 -27.54 -9.16
N TYR A 76 -2.10 -26.39 -8.78
CA TYR A 76 -1.59 -25.39 -9.71
C TYR A 76 -0.27 -24.84 -9.22
N ARG A 77 0.64 -24.57 -10.16
CA ARG A 77 1.95 -23.98 -9.88
C ARG A 77 2.27 -22.92 -10.92
N VAL A 78 2.77 -21.78 -10.47
CA VAL A 78 3.40 -20.79 -11.35
C VAL A 78 4.86 -21.15 -11.52
N GLN A 79 5.30 -21.25 -12.77
CA GLN A 79 6.67 -21.57 -13.13
C GLN A 79 7.31 -20.40 -13.88
N VAL A 80 8.48 -19.97 -13.43
CA VAL A 80 9.38 -19.09 -14.19
C VAL A 80 10.28 -19.95 -15.07
N LYS A 81 10.37 -19.65 -16.36
CA LYS A 81 11.27 -20.37 -17.27
C LYS A 81 12.72 -20.31 -16.78
N GLY A 82 13.28 -21.46 -16.41
CA GLY A 82 14.66 -21.59 -15.93
C GLY A 82 14.91 -20.94 -14.56
N GLY A 83 13.86 -20.77 -13.75
CA GLY A 83 13.94 -20.08 -12.46
C GLY A 83 12.99 -20.70 -11.42
N PRO A 84 12.58 -19.92 -10.40
CA PRO A 84 11.78 -20.41 -9.30
C PRO A 84 10.37 -20.84 -9.74
N SER A 85 9.69 -21.51 -8.83
CA SER A 85 8.29 -21.88 -8.98
C SER A 85 7.55 -21.74 -7.66
N ALA A 86 6.28 -21.34 -7.70
CA ALA A 86 5.44 -21.20 -6.52
C ALA A 86 4.14 -22.00 -6.69
N GLU A 87 3.74 -22.72 -5.64
CA GLU A 87 2.41 -23.32 -5.57
C GLU A 87 1.35 -22.22 -5.54
N ALA A 88 0.23 -22.46 -6.21
CA ALA A 88 -0.86 -21.50 -6.30
C ALA A 88 -1.99 -21.83 -5.34
N THR A 89 -2.63 -20.78 -4.84
CA THR A 89 -3.91 -20.86 -4.12
C THR A 89 -5.06 -20.66 -5.09
N VAL A 90 -6.10 -21.48 -5.00
CA VAL A 90 -7.24 -21.51 -5.95
C VAL A 90 -8.53 -21.11 -5.26
N TYR A 91 -9.33 -20.28 -5.93
CA TYR A 91 -10.64 -19.81 -5.50
C TYR A 91 -11.64 -19.98 -6.65
N GLY A 92 -12.45 -21.04 -6.59
CA GLY A 92 -13.40 -21.35 -7.66
C GLY A 92 -12.69 -21.64 -8.99
N SER A 93 -12.93 -20.80 -10.00
CA SER A 93 -12.35 -20.93 -11.34
C SER A 93 -11.07 -20.11 -11.56
N SER A 94 -10.57 -19.41 -10.54
CA SER A 94 -9.35 -18.62 -10.61
C SER A 94 -8.35 -19.00 -9.51
N GLY A 95 -7.14 -18.48 -9.59
CA GLY A 95 -6.15 -18.65 -8.55
C GLY A 95 -5.02 -17.63 -8.67
N TYR A 96 -4.16 -17.62 -7.66
CA TYR A 96 -2.96 -16.80 -7.67
C TYR A 96 -1.77 -17.52 -7.05
N ALA A 97 -0.57 -17.12 -7.44
CA ALA A 97 0.66 -17.47 -6.73
C ALA A 97 1.53 -16.23 -6.55
N GLN A 98 2.41 -16.28 -5.56
CA GLN A 98 3.34 -15.20 -5.24
C GLN A 98 4.76 -15.70 -5.37
N LEU A 99 5.61 -14.89 -5.99
CA LEU A 99 7.05 -15.09 -6.08
C LEU A 99 7.73 -13.88 -5.45
N SER A 100 8.70 -14.10 -4.57
CA SER A 100 9.38 -13.04 -3.84
C SER A 100 10.73 -12.68 -4.46
N ARG A 101 11.35 -11.58 -4.01
CA ARG A 101 12.75 -11.28 -4.33
C ARG A 101 13.71 -12.37 -3.83
N ASP A 102 13.38 -13.01 -2.71
CA ASP A 102 14.18 -14.08 -2.12
C ASP A 102 14.15 -15.36 -2.98
N ASP A 103 13.11 -15.52 -3.80
CA ASP A 103 13.02 -16.57 -4.82
C ASP A 103 13.86 -16.27 -6.08
N GLY A 104 14.61 -15.15 -6.12
CA GLY A 104 15.45 -14.74 -7.25
C GLY A 104 14.74 -13.85 -8.28
N ILE A 105 13.58 -13.30 -7.94
CA ILE A 105 12.93 -12.24 -8.74
C ILE A 105 13.65 -10.91 -8.49
N THR A 106 14.08 -10.24 -9.56
CA THR A 106 14.95 -9.06 -9.50
C THR A 106 14.45 -7.95 -10.40
N ALA A 107 14.65 -6.72 -9.95
CA ALA A 107 14.30 -5.52 -10.69
C ALA A 107 14.97 -5.46 -12.08
N GLY A 108 14.26 -4.90 -13.04
CA GLY A 108 14.75 -4.66 -14.40
C GLY A 108 14.80 -5.90 -15.30
N ARG A 109 14.53 -7.10 -14.80
CA ARG A 109 14.52 -8.35 -15.58
C ARG A 109 13.14 -8.68 -16.16
N THR A 110 13.16 -9.37 -17.30
CA THR A 110 11.97 -9.93 -17.94
C THR A 110 11.87 -11.41 -17.64
N TYR A 111 10.74 -11.82 -17.08
CA TYR A 111 10.42 -13.19 -16.72
C TYR A 111 9.39 -13.76 -17.69
N ARG A 112 9.55 -15.04 -18.03
CA ARG A 112 8.55 -15.80 -18.78
C ARG A 112 7.83 -16.74 -17.82
N LEU A 113 6.57 -16.46 -17.61
CA LEU A 113 5.70 -17.11 -16.63
C LEU A 113 4.76 -18.07 -17.35
N THR A 114 4.50 -19.21 -16.73
CA THR A 114 3.44 -20.15 -17.12
C THR A 114 2.75 -20.67 -15.87
N VAL A 115 1.46 -20.94 -15.96
CA VAL A 115 0.72 -21.69 -14.93
C VAL A 115 0.63 -23.14 -15.39
N GLN A 116 1.00 -24.05 -14.53
CA GLN A 116 0.95 -25.49 -14.74
C GLN A 116 -0.16 -26.08 -13.86
N GLU A 117 -0.98 -26.93 -14.44
CA GLU A 117 -2.05 -27.65 -13.76
C GLU A 117 -1.72 -29.13 -13.63
N PHE A 118 -1.94 -29.68 -12.44
CA PHE A 118 -1.68 -31.06 -12.11
C PHE A 118 -2.94 -31.77 -11.62
N LYS A 119 -3.12 -33.02 -12.08
CA LYS A 119 -4.05 -33.97 -11.49
C LYS A 119 -3.24 -35.02 -10.75
N GLY A 120 -3.20 -34.92 -9.42
CA GLY A 120 -2.20 -35.64 -8.63
C GLY A 120 -0.79 -35.19 -9.04
N LYS A 121 0.04 -36.13 -9.49
CA LYS A 121 1.42 -35.84 -9.94
C LYS A 121 1.55 -35.59 -11.46
N LYS A 122 0.47 -35.76 -12.23
CA LYS A 122 0.50 -35.65 -13.69
C LYS A 122 0.22 -34.22 -14.12
N LEU A 123 1.15 -33.61 -14.85
CA LEU A 123 0.92 -32.36 -15.57
C LEU A 123 -0.12 -32.58 -16.67
N VAL A 124 -1.22 -31.81 -16.65
CA VAL A 124 -2.34 -31.96 -17.59
C VAL A 124 -2.53 -30.75 -18.50
N ARG A 125 -2.26 -29.53 -18.01
CA ARG A 125 -2.33 -28.30 -18.80
C ARG A 125 -1.21 -27.36 -18.41
N THR A 126 -0.77 -26.58 -19.39
CA THR A 126 0.14 -25.44 -19.18
C THR A 126 -0.46 -24.25 -19.91
N SER A 127 -0.51 -23.10 -19.25
CA SER A 127 -0.94 -21.86 -19.90
C SER A 127 0.04 -21.48 -21.03
N PRO A 128 -0.38 -20.63 -21.99
CA PRO A 128 0.57 -19.87 -22.80
C PRO A 128 1.57 -19.13 -21.90
N SER A 129 2.76 -18.87 -22.43
CA SER A 129 3.76 -18.09 -21.71
C SER A 129 3.41 -16.60 -21.72
N THR A 130 3.38 -15.98 -20.54
CA THR A 130 3.25 -14.54 -20.38
C THR A 130 4.61 -13.97 -20.04
N SER A 131 5.04 -12.94 -20.78
CA SER A 131 6.26 -12.21 -20.45
C SER A 131 5.93 -11.03 -19.55
N TYR A 132 6.65 -10.89 -18.44
CA TYR A 132 6.50 -9.77 -17.53
C TYR A 132 7.86 -9.17 -17.21
N ARG A 133 8.00 -7.87 -17.44
CA ARG A 133 9.20 -7.13 -17.02
C ARG A 133 8.94 -6.50 -15.67
N VAL A 134 9.69 -6.93 -14.67
CA VAL A 134 9.75 -6.24 -13.39
C VAL A 134 10.45 -4.91 -13.63
N PRO A 135 9.81 -3.75 -13.36
CA PRO A 135 10.43 -2.47 -13.61
C PRO A 135 11.71 -2.28 -12.80
N LYS A 136 12.60 -1.44 -13.32
CA LYS A 136 13.76 -0.98 -12.57
C LYS A 136 13.31 0.26 -11.79
N PRO A 137 13.58 0.33 -10.47
CA PRO A 137 13.42 1.57 -9.73
C PRO A 137 14.16 2.73 -10.39
N VAL A 138 13.68 3.96 -10.17
CA VAL A 138 14.39 5.17 -10.57
C VAL A 138 15.80 5.17 -9.96
N GLY A 139 16.77 5.77 -10.66
CA GLY A 139 18.05 6.07 -10.03
C GLY A 139 17.82 7.05 -8.89
N HIS A 140 18.48 6.81 -7.76
CA HIS A 140 18.22 7.51 -6.52
C HIS A 140 19.55 7.81 -5.79
N PRO A 141 19.55 8.79 -4.86
CA PRO A 141 20.67 9.03 -3.95
C PRO A 141 21.07 7.77 -3.18
N GLN A 142 22.26 7.76 -2.58
CA GLN A 142 22.68 6.62 -1.76
C GLN A 142 22.14 6.74 -0.33
N ARG A 143 22.08 7.96 0.19
CA ARG A 143 21.61 8.28 1.52
C ARG A 143 20.73 9.52 1.51
N ALA A 144 19.90 9.59 2.53
CA ALA A 144 19.14 10.78 2.86
C ALA A 144 19.18 10.99 4.39
N SER A 145 19.14 12.24 4.82
CA SER A 145 19.14 12.64 6.23
C SER A 145 18.15 13.76 6.45
N VAL A 146 17.55 13.79 7.63
CA VAL A 146 16.79 14.94 8.15
C VAL A 146 17.69 15.62 9.17
N ASP A 147 17.98 16.89 8.97
CA ASP A 147 18.65 17.67 10.00
C ASP A 147 17.75 17.69 11.24
N SER A 148 18.32 17.39 12.41
CA SER A 148 17.59 17.27 13.67
C SER A 148 18.46 17.71 14.85
N VAL A 149 17.84 17.89 16.01
CA VAL A 149 18.55 18.16 17.27
C VAL A 149 18.59 16.87 18.08
N THR A 150 19.71 16.58 18.76
CA THR A 150 19.78 15.43 19.67
C THR A 150 19.36 15.86 21.08
N GLN A 151 18.30 15.25 21.61
CA GLN A 151 17.82 15.47 22.98
C GLN A 151 17.64 14.13 23.70
N GLY A 152 18.28 13.96 24.86
CA GLY A 152 18.18 12.69 25.60
C GLY A 152 18.70 11.46 24.86
N GLY A 153 19.51 11.64 23.80
CA GLY A 153 19.99 10.57 22.93
C GLY A 153 19.07 10.25 21.74
N GLU A 154 17.98 10.99 21.56
CA GLU A 154 17.04 10.84 20.45
C GLU A 154 17.13 12.02 19.48
N GLU A 155 16.93 11.76 18.19
CA GLU A 155 16.79 12.80 17.15
C GLU A 155 15.37 13.38 17.18
N VAL A 156 15.26 14.68 17.44
CA VAL A 156 13.99 15.40 17.58
C VAL A 156 13.96 16.64 16.71
N LEU A 157 12.74 17.10 16.40
CA LEU A 157 12.49 18.37 15.75
C LEU A 157 11.77 19.32 16.73
N VAL A 158 12.28 20.53 16.85
CA VAL A 158 11.72 21.57 17.71
C VAL A 158 10.66 22.34 16.92
N ALA A 159 9.46 22.45 17.47
CA ALA A 159 8.40 23.25 16.86
C ALA A 159 8.86 24.70 16.63
N GLY A 160 8.45 25.29 15.50
CA GLY A 160 8.83 26.64 15.09
C GLY A 160 10.22 26.76 14.44
N GLN A 161 11.02 25.68 14.41
CA GLN A 161 12.31 25.67 13.71
C GLN A 161 12.19 25.05 12.31
N THR A 162 12.93 25.60 11.35
CA THR A 162 13.02 25.08 9.99
C THR A 162 14.11 24.01 9.90
N TYR A 163 13.76 22.87 9.32
CA TYR A 163 14.64 21.73 9.10
C TYR A 163 14.74 21.40 7.62
N HIS A 164 15.83 20.71 7.26
CA HIS A 164 16.12 20.33 5.90
C HIS A 164 16.29 18.82 5.73
N LEU A 165 15.80 18.31 4.61
CA LEU A 165 16.16 16.99 4.09
C LEU A 165 17.33 17.14 3.11
N THR A 166 18.38 16.38 3.37
CA THR A 166 19.60 16.36 2.55
C THR A 166 19.77 14.99 1.90
N PHE A 167 20.38 14.96 0.71
CA PHE A 167 20.62 13.75 -0.07
C PHE A 167 22.10 13.62 -0.44
N GLU A 168 22.65 12.41 -0.30
CA GLU A 168 23.98 12.07 -0.80
C GLU A 168 23.86 11.43 -2.19
N GLY A 169 23.97 12.24 -3.23
CA GLY A 169 23.81 11.85 -4.64
C GLY A 169 22.52 12.37 -5.27
N ASP A 170 22.31 12.00 -6.54
CA ASP A 170 21.25 12.57 -7.36
C ASP A 170 20.15 11.56 -7.71
N TRP A 171 18.92 12.07 -7.81
CA TRP A 171 17.83 11.35 -8.44
C TRP A 171 18.01 11.32 -9.96
N ALA A 172 17.52 10.26 -10.61
CA ALA A 172 17.54 10.16 -12.06
C ALA A 172 16.72 11.28 -12.71
N ALA A 173 17.20 11.75 -13.87
CA ALA A 173 16.47 12.73 -14.67
C ALA A 173 15.04 12.26 -15.00
N GLY A 174 14.07 13.18 -14.92
CA GLY A 174 12.66 12.89 -15.19
C GLY A 174 11.89 12.21 -14.04
N THR A 175 12.52 12.03 -12.88
CA THR A 175 11.85 11.56 -11.66
C THR A 175 10.76 12.54 -11.23
N ARG A 176 9.61 12.01 -10.80
CA ARG A 176 8.55 12.75 -10.10
C ARG A 176 8.51 12.32 -8.66
N PHE A 177 8.06 13.21 -7.80
CA PHE A 177 8.12 12.98 -6.36
C PHE A 177 6.74 12.94 -5.73
N ALA A 178 6.62 12.07 -4.75
CA ALA A 178 5.60 12.13 -3.72
C ALA A 178 6.31 12.27 -2.37
N SER A 179 6.07 13.36 -1.66
CA SER A 179 6.84 13.67 -0.46
C SER A 179 6.07 14.53 0.52
N GLY A 180 6.33 14.31 1.80
CA GLY A 180 5.76 15.05 2.92
C GLY A 180 5.60 14.15 4.13
N VAL A 181 4.80 14.56 5.11
CA VAL A 181 4.41 13.67 6.20
C VAL A 181 3.29 12.76 5.68
N ASP A 182 3.41 11.43 5.73
CA ASP A 182 2.32 10.53 5.28
C ASP A 182 1.35 10.17 6.41
N ARG A 183 1.85 10.12 7.64
CA ARG A 183 1.09 10.01 8.87
C ARG A 183 1.81 10.64 10.05
N PHE A 184 1.04 10.99 11.07
CA PHE A 184 1.58 11.28 12.40
C PHE A 184 0.80 10.51 13.46
N PHE A 185 1.43 10.31 14.61
CA PHE A 185 0.81 9.66 15.76
C PHE A 185 1.28 10.34 17.05
N GLY A 186 0.36 10.50 18.00
CA GLY A 186 0.63 10.97 19.35
C GLY A 186 1.35 9.92 20.18
N ASP A 187 2.04 10.37 21.23
CA ASP A 187 2.62 9.50 22.23
C ASP A 187 1.54 9.03 23.22
N ALA A 188 0.95 7.87 22.94
CA ALA A 188 -0.09 7.27 23.78
C ALA A 188 0.36 7.06 25.24
N SER A 189 1.67 6.91 25.50
CA SER A 189 2.20 6.78 26.87
C SER A 189 2.04 8.06 27.70
N GLN A 190 1.89 9.20 27.03
CA GLN A 190 1.65 10.52 27.62
C GLN A 190 0.16 10.94 27.52
N GLY A 191 -0.72 10.03 27.09
CA GLY A 191 -2.15 10.31 26.91
C GLY A 191 -2.50 11.03 25.61
N ASP A 192 -1.58 11.11 24.65
CA ASP A 192 -1.84 11.68 23.32
C ASP A 192 -2.23 10.57 22.33
N GLU A 193 -3.52 10.43 22.06
CA GLU A 193 -4.07 9.43 21.14
C GLU A 193 -4.27 9.96 19.71
N ARG A 194 -3.76 11.16 19.39
CA ARG A 194 -3.95 11.74 18.07
C ARG A 194 -3.33 10.84 17.00
N PHE A 195 -4.03 10.69 15.89
CA PHE A 195 -3.55 10.05 14.69
C PHE A 195 -4.07 10.84 13.51
N GLY A 196 -3.23 11.01 12.49
CA GLY A 196 -3.71 11.55 11.23
C GLY A 196 -2.91 11.04 10.05
N HIS A 197 -3.53 11.11 8.87
CA HIS A 197 -2.93 10.71 7.60
C HIS A 197 -3.11 11.79 6.54
N TYR A 198 -2.23 11.81 5.54
CA TYR A 198 -2.05 12.95 4.62
C TYR A 198 -3.28 13.35 3.78
N GLU A 199 -4.34 12.55 3.76
CA GLU A 199 -5.59 12.84 3.05
C GLU A 199 -6.60 13.60 3.92
N GLU A 200 -6.31 13.84 5.20
CA GLU A 200 -7.18 14.54 6.15
C GLU A 200 -6.98 16.06 6.15
N ASP A 201 -8.05 16.78 6.49
CA ASP A 201 -8.01 18.24 6.69
C ASP A 201 -7.24 18.60 7.98
N GLY A 202 -6.47 19.70 7.97
CA GLY A 202 -5.72 20.18 9.15
C GLY A 202 -4.36 19.50 9.37
N TYR A 203 -3.84 18.86 8.33
CA TYR A 203 -2.67 18.01 8.37
C TYR A 203 -1.33 18.80 8.42
N PRO A 204 -0.32 18.36 9.20
CA PRO A 204 0.86 19.16 9.58
C PRO A 204 1.73 19.64 8.43
N LEU A 205 1.86 18.81 7.40
CA LEU A 205 2.63 19.12 6.20
C LEU A 205 1.97 18.44 5.00
N ALA A 206 1.41 19.25 4.11
CA ALA A 206 0.71 18.73 2.93
C ALA A 206 1.60 17.80 2.12
N PHE A 207 1.12 16.58 1.90
CA PHE A 207 1.81 15.60 1.08
C PHE A 207 1.68 15.99 -0.39
N SER A 208 2.79 16.36 -1.00
CA SER A 208 2.84 16.75 -2.40
C SER A 208 3.02 15.52 -3.27
N THR A 209 2.28 15.43 -4.37
CA THR A 209 2.40 14.34 -5.35
C THR A 209 2.65 14.91 -6.74
N SER A 210 3.31 14.11 -7.59
CA SER A 210 3.66 14.48 -8.96
C SER A 210 4.53 15.75 -9.09
N SER A 211 5.26 16.12 -8.03
CA SER A 211 6.13 17.30 -8.06
C SER A 211 7.41 17.03 -8.85
N ALA A 212 8.05 18.11 -9.34
CA ALA A 212 9.33 18.04 -10.04
C ALA A 212 10.53 17.91 -9.09
N SER A 213 10.34 18.29 -7.83
CA SER A 213 11.32 18.23 -6.75
C SER A 213 10.64 17.72 -5.48
N PRO A 214 11.34 16.97 -4.61
CA PRO A 214 10.80 16.60 -3.32
C PRO A 214 10.69 17.84 -2.41
N ILE A 215 9.84 17.75 -1.39
CA ILE A 215 9.87 18.68 -0.26
C ILE A 215 11.18 18.44 0.49
N VAL A 216 11.99 19.48 0.65
CA VAL A 216 13.30 19.42 1.31
C VAL A 216 13.45 20.37 2.48
N GLU A 217 12.43 21.19 2.75
CA GLU A 217 12.43 22.18 3.82
C GLU A 217 11.05 22.18 4.47
N PHE A 218 11.01 22.18 5.79
CA PHE A 218 9.76 22.17 6.54
C PHE A 218 9.93 22.70 7.97
N THR A 219 8.82 23.14 8.56
CA THR A 219 8.77 23.74 9.90
C THR A 219 7.62 23.12 10.68
N PRO A 220 7.87 22.23 11.66
CA PRO A 220 6.83 21.72 12.54
C PRO A 220 6.19 22.85 13.34
N THR A 221 4.86 22.86 13.50
CA THR A 221 4.16 23.88 14.29
C THR A 221 3.90 23.39 15.72
N GLU A 222 3.66 24.33 16.64
CA GLU A 222 3.43 24.02 18.07
C GLU A 222 2.24 23.09 18.30
N ASP A 223 1.23 23.12 17.43
CA ASP A 223 0.05 22.25 17.50
C ASP A 223 0.41 20.76 17.40
N PHE A 224 1.60 20.40 16.89
CA PHE A 224 2.05 19.02 16.72
C PHE A 224 3.08 18.57 17.76
N VAL A 225 3.39 19.39 18.76
CA VAL A 225 4.22 18.97 19.89
C VAL A 225 3.63 17.71 20.54
N GLY A 226 4.51 16.75 20.84
CA GLY A 226 4.12 15.45 21.42
C GLY A 226 3.79 14.38 20.39
N THR A 227 3.76 14.72 19.10
CA THR A 227 3.56 13.75 18.01
C THR A 227 4.88 13.27 17.41
N SER A 228 4.85 12.11 16.77
CA SER A 228 5.88 11.62 15.87
C SER A 228 5.38 11.73 14.44
N TRP A 229 6.19 12.35 13.58
CA TRP A 229 5.92 12.48 12.15
C TRP A 229 6.63 11.37 11.39
N HIS A 230 5.90 10.73 10.49
CA HIS A 230 6.48 9.82 9.50
C HIS A 230 6.61 10.60 8.19
N ILE A 231 7.84 10.96 7.83
CA ILE A 231 8.17 11.76 6.66
C ILE A 231 8.60 10.81 5.54
N LEU A 232 7.99 10.93 4.37
CA LEU A 232 8.33 10.14 3.19
C LEU A 232 8.87 11.04 2.07
N VAL A 233 9.85 10.53 1.33
CA VAL A 233 10.25 11.06 0.03
C VAL A 233 10.38 9.92 -0.98
N VAL A 234 9.36 9.77 -1.83
CA VAL A 234 9.26 8.75 -2.88
C VAL A 234 9.56 9.38 -4.24
N GLY A 235 10.60 8.91 -4.92
CA GLY A 235 10.84 9.17 -6.33
C GLY A 235 10.26 8.07 -7.21
N TYR A 236 9.62 8.43 -8.32
CA TYR A 236 9.07 7.46 -9.27
C TYR A 236 9.13 7.94 -10.72
N ARG A 237 9.04 6.98 -11.66
CA ARG A 237 8.85 7.29 -13.07
C ARG A 237 7.34 7.44 -13.34
N PRO A 238 6.87 8.56 -13.90
CA PRO A 238 5.48 8.67 -14.30
C PRO A 238 5.18 7.76 -15.49
N LEU A 239 3.98 7.19 -15.53
CA LEU A 239 3.51 6.39 -16.66
C LEU A 239 3.40 7.25 -17.92
N GLU A 240 3.90 6.69 -19.02
CA GLU A 240 3.82 7.29 -20.34
C GLU A 240 2.57 6.81 -21.09
N LYS A 241 2.27 7.45 -22.23
CA LYS A 241 1.12 7.06 -23.08
C LYS A 241 1.21 5.61 -23.55
N ALA A 242 2.43 5.07 -23.69
CA ALA A 242 2.68 3.69 -24.08
C ALA A 242 2.37 2.67 -22.97
N ASP A 243 2.21 3.11 -21.72
CA ASP A 243 1.96 2.22 -20.57
C ASP A 243 0.44 1.97 -20.31
N LYS A 244 -0.45 2.50 -21.16
CA LYS A 244 -1.92 2.47 -21.00
C LYS A 244 -2.55 1.07 -20.99
N ASP A 245 -1.88 0.08 -21.57
CA ASP A 245 -2.42 -1.29 -21.71
C ASP A 245 -2.65 -2.01 -20.36
N ARG A 246 -2.31 -1.35 -19.24
CA ARG A 246 -2.48 -1.85 -17.88
C ARG A 246 -3.67 -1.23 -17.13
N GLY A 247 -4.50 -0.42 -17.80
CA GLY A 247 -5.63 0.27 -17.17
C GLY A 247 -5.24 1.44 -16.27
N LEU A 248 -3.97 1.87 -16.33
CA LEU A 248 -3.40 2.92 -15.49
C LEU A 248 -3.42 4.27 -16.22
N LYS A 249 -3.53 5.38 -15.47
CA LYS A 249 -3.63 6.73 -16.07
C LYS A 249 -2.23 7.28 -16.34
N LYS A 250 -2.12 8.07 -17.42
CA LYS A 250 -0.88 8.80 -17.74
C LYS A 250 -0.56 9.74 -16.58
N GLY A 251 0.70 9.72 -16.12
CA GLY A 251 1.16 10.55 -15.01
C GLY A 251 1.16 9.84 -13.65
N ASP A 252 0.39 8.76 -13.48
CA ASP A 252 0.46 7.94 -12.27
C ASP A 252 1.85 7.31 -12.13
N PRO A 253 2.27 6.93 -10.91
CA PRO A 253 3.50 6.19 -10.71
C PRO A 253 3.50 4.90 -11.54
N ALA A 254 4.61 4.62 -12.22
CA ALA A 254 4.78 3.33 -12.86
C ALA A 254 5.03 2.26 -11.79
N PRO A 255 4.14 1.27 -11.61
CA PRO A 255 4.23 0.31 -10.50
C PRO A 255 5.54 -0.48 -10.53
N GLY A 256 6.31 -0.44 -9.44
CA GLY A 256 7.64 -1.04 -9.30
C GLY A 256 8.82 -0.17 -9.75
N SER A 257 8.56 1.07 -10.18
CA SER A 257 9.61 2.06 -10.49
C SER A 257 9.99 2.94 -9.30
N GLU A 258 9.24 2.84 -8.21
CA GLU A 258 9.35 3.71 -7.06
C GLU A 258 10.54 3.34 -6.17
N TRP A 259 11.16 4.36 -5.58
CA TRP A 259 12.19 4.24 -4.55
C TRP A 259 12.10 5.43 -3.59
N GLY A 260 12.55 5.29 -2.34
CA GLY A 260 12.71 6.45 -1.49
C GLY A 260 13.10 6.16 -0.05
N TYR A 261 12.87 7.18 0.78
CA TYR A 261 13.33 7.27 2.17
C TYR A 261 12.18 7.63 3.10
N ASP A 262 12.15 6.95 4.25
CA ASP A 262 11.25 7.24 5.36
C ASP A 262 12.03 7.67 6.60
N PHE A 263 11.45 8.61 7.35
CA PHE A 263 11.99 9.09 8.61
C PHE A 263 10.87 9.14 9.64
N THR A 264 11.15 8.68 10.86
CA THR A 264 10.24 8.87 12.00
C THR A 264 10.91 9.78 13.00
N VAL A 265 10.34 10.96 13.24
CA VAL A 265 10.94 12.00 14.09
C VAL A 265 9.91 12.58 15.04
N ARG A 266 10.30 12.80 16.30
CA ARG A 266 9.42 13.36 17.35
C ARG A 266 9.44 14.89 17.30
N ILE A 267 8.29 15.51 17.50
CA ILE A 267 8.15 16.96 17.62
C ILE A 267 8.11 17.37 19.10
N VAL A 268 9.00 18.29 19.49
CA VAL A 268 9.14 18.79 20.87
C VAL A 268 8.91 20.30 20.95
N SER A 269 8.57 20.77 22.16
CA SER A 269 8.40 22.19 22.45
C SER A 269 9.74 22.95 22.38
N PRO A 270 9.76 24.23 21.96
CA PRO A 270 10.94 25.10 22.08
C PRO A 270 11.52 25.17 23.49
N ASP A 271 10.67 25.07 24.52
CA ASP A 271 11.08 25.18 25.92
C ASP A 271 11.67 23.86 26.47
N ALA A 272 11.64 22.79 25.68
CA ALA A 272 12.17 21.50 26.06
C ALA A 272 13.67 21.35 25.76
N THR A 273 14.27 22.25 24.98
CA THR A 273 15.70 22.22 24.59
C THR A 273 16.61 23.03 25.51
#